data_AF-A0A183MHM6-F1
#
_entry.id   AF-A0A183MHM6-F1
#
_cell.length_a   1.000
_cell.length_b   1.000
_cell.length_c   1.000
_cell.angle_alpha   90.00
_cell.angle_beta   90.00
_cell.angle_gamma   90.00
#
_symmetry.space_group_name_H-M   'P 1'
#
loop_
_entity.id
_entity.type
_entity.pdbx_description
1 polymer ?
#
loop_
_entity_poly.entity_id
_entity_poly.type
_entity_poly.pdbx_seq_one_letter_code
_entity_poly.pdbx_strand_id
1 'polypeptide(L)'
;MGRHGLGEKNENGERFANLCAFNKLIIGGTIFPHKRMHKATWISPDHTTENQIDRICINKKFRRTMEDGRTRSGADTASDHHLVVANLKLKLKKNWTTVQTALQRFNTAFKIALKNRFQALQDLLKEEGTTMEDNWKGIKEALTSTCREVLGLKKHHHKEWISIETLDKIKERKNKKTAINNSRTRAERVQAQAEYIEANKQVNKNIRADKKKCVEERATTKEKAAREGNMKQLHDTTKKLAGKYSKPERLVKDKGDRPFNEIQQQRNRWIKTDSAAAVSASVSLNIHKGKTKVLKYNTENTNPITIDGVTLEDVESFT
;
A
#
# COMPACT_ATOMS: atom_id res chain seq x y z
N MET A 1 -8.64 24.00 19.27
CA MET A 1 -7.52 23.07 18.96
C MET A 1 -7.40 22.06 20.11
N GLY A 2 -6.94 20.83 19.85
CA GLY A 2 -6.66 19.86 20.92
C GLY A 2 -5.37 20.16 21.69
N ARG A 3 -5.19 19.51 22.85
CA ARG A 3 -4.09 19.72 23.81
C ARG A 3 -2.69 19.53 23.21
N HIS A 4 -2.56 18.71 22.17
CA HIS A 4 -1.26 18.30 21.63
C HIS A 4 -0.93 18.92 20.27
N GLY A 5 -1.58 20.01 19.87
CA GLY A 5 -1.24 20.75 18.65
C GLY A 5 0.21 21.28 18.65
N LEU A 6 0.67 21.71 17.46
CA LEU A 6 1.97 22.36 17.27
C LEU A 6 1.77 23.87 17.01
N GLY A 7 2.57 24.70 17.65
CA GLY A 7 2.59 26.15 17.46
C GLY A 7 1.41 26.89 18.11
N GLU A 8 1.41 28.21 17.95
CA GLU A 8 0.33 29.08 18.41
C GLU A 8 -0.82 29.12 17.39
N LYS A 9 -2.05 29.22 17.91
CA LYS A 9 -3.27 29.23 17.08
C LYS A 9 -3.47 30.64 16.51
N ASN A 10 -3.26 30.81 15.22
CA ASN A 10 -3.63 32.04 14.50
C ASN A 10 -5.15 32.14 14.27
N GLU A 11 -5.62 33.28 13.74
CA GLU A 11 -7.04 33.54 13.46
C GLU A 11 -7.68 32.47 12.55
N ASN A 12 -6.95 32.01 11.53
CA ASN A 12 -7.40 30.93 10.65
C ASN A 12 -7.58 29.61 11.42
N GLY A 13 -6.65 29.31 12.32
CA GLY A 13 -6.74 28.16 13.23
C GLY A 13 -7.93 28.26 14.19
N GLU A 14 -8.32 29.47 14.60
CA GLU A 14 -9.53 29.71 15.38
C GLU A 14 -10.80 29.49 14.57
N ARG A 15 -10.90 30.07 13.38
CA ARG A 15 -12.03 29.84 12.47
C ARG A 15 -12.20 28.35 12.16
N PHE A 16 -11.10 27.64 11.91
CA PHE A 16 -11.11 26.19 11.70
C PHE A 16 -11.57 25.41 12.94
N ALA A 17 -11.13 25.81 14.14
CA ALA A 17 -11.58 25.20 15.39
C ALA A 17 -13.08 25.42 15.62
N ASN A 18 -13.60 26.62 15.31
CA ASN A 18 -15.01 26.95 15.42
C ASN A 18 -15.85 26.14 14.44
N LEU A 19 -15.40 26.00 13.19
CA LEU A 19 -16.03 25.13 12.18
C LEU A 19 -16.11 23.67 12.69
N CYS A 20 -15.02 23.16 13.27
CA CYS A 20 -14.99 21.82 13.82
C CYS A 20 -15.94 21.67 15.02
N ALA A 21 -15.99 22.65 15.92
CA ALA A 21 -16.88 22.64 17.07
C ALA A 21 -18.36 22.63 16.63
N PHE A 22 -18.73 23.51 15.70
CA PHE A 22 -20.09 23.61 15.15
C PHE A 22 -20.55 22.29 14.52
N ASN A 23 -19.68 21.66 13.72
CA ASN A 23 -19.99 20.41 13.02
C ASN A 23 -19.77 19.14 13.86
N LYS A 24 -19.50 19.28 15.16
CA LYS A 24 -19.19 18.15 16.06
C LYS A 24 -18.04 17.28 15.50
N LEU A 25 -16.99 17.90 14.99
CA LEU A 25 -15.77 17.26 14.50
C LEU A 25 -14.64 17.35 15.54
N ILE A 26 -13.75 16.37 15.50
CA ILE A 26 -12.53 16.30 16.31
C ILE A 26 -11.32 16.31 15.38
N ILE A 27 -10.34 17.14 15.72
CA ILE A 27 -9.09 17.31 14.98
C ILE A 27 -8.08 16.25 15.45
N GLY A 28 -7.94 15.17 14.69
CA GLY A 28 -7.12 13.99 15.01
C GLY A 28 -5.65 14.31 15.29
N GLY A 29 -5.04 15.20 14.49
CA GLY A 29 -3.63 15.58 14.64
C GLY A 29 -3.30 16.39 15.91
N THR A 30 -4.30 16.71 16.75
CA THR A 30 -4.10 17.51 17.98
C THR A 30 -4.54 16.80 19.26
N ILE A 31 -5.09 15.59 19.16
CA ILE A 31 -5.62 14.84 20.31
C ILE A 31 -4.64 13.81 20.87
N PHE A 32 -3.66 13.36 20.09
CA PHE A 32 -2.71 12.33 20.51
C PHE A 32 -1.36 12.95 20.93
N PRO A 33 -0.74 12.44 22.01
CA PRO A 33 0.59 12.87 22.41
C PRO A 33 1.65 12.28 21.47
N HIS A 34 2.39 13.15 20.79
CA HIS A 34 3.48 12.75 19.89
C HIS A 34 4.70 13.65 20.03
N LYS A 35 5.87 13.15 19.60
CA LYS A 35 7.07 13.98 19.41
C LYS A 35 6.84 15.02 18.30
N ARG A 36 7.54 16.17 18.37
CA ARG A 36 7.43 17.29 17.42
C ARG A 36 7.54 16.84 15.95
N MET A 37 8.47 15.93 15.66
CA MET A 37 8.69 15.35 14.33
C MET A 37 7.48 14.60 13.74
N HIS A 38 6.46 14.28 14.54
CA HIS A 38 5.22 13.62 14.11
C HIS A 38 4.00 14.54 14.15
N LYS A 39 4.20 15.85 14.38
CA LYS A 39 3.13 16.87 14.43
C LYS A 39 3.18 17.86 13.28
N ALA A 40 4.38 18.26 12.86
CA ALA A 40 4.58 19.15 11.72
C ALA A 40 4.07 18.47 10.46
N THR A 41 3.29 19.17 9.64
CA THR A 41 2.80 18.65 8.35
C THR A 41 3.34 19.43 7.18
N TRP A 42 3.90 20.60 7.45
CA TRP A 42 4.55 21.45 6.48
C TRP A 42 5.85 21.96 7.07
N ILE A 43 6.89 22.00 6.25
CA ILE A 43 8.17 22.59 6.59
C ILE A 43 8.52 23.61 5.52
N SER A 44 8.94 24.79 5.95
CA SER A 44 9.39 25.84 5.05
C SER A 44 10.59 25.39 4.20
N PRO A 45 10.78 25.96 3.00
CA PRO A 45 11.91 25.59 2.13
C PRO A 45 13.30 25.73 2.78
N ASP A 46 13.43 26.62 3.76
CA ASP A 46 14.64 26.85 4.56
C ASP A 46 14.76 25.92 5.80
N HIS A 47 13.77 25.03 6.02
CA HIS A 47 13.70 24.08 7.13
C HIS A 47 13.83 24.67 8.54
N THR A 48 13.50 25.95 8.68
CA THR A 48 13.48 26.65 9.98
C THR A 48 12.10 26.60 10.61
N THR A 49 11.06 26.72 9.78
CA THR A 49 9.69 26.90 10.19
C THR A 49 8.90 25.63 9.93
N GLU A 50 8.22 25.14 10.95
CA GLU A 50 7.38 23.94 10.88
C GLU A 50 5.96 24.31 11.29
N ASN A 51 4.98 23.97 10.46
CA ASN A 51 3.57 24.25 10.72
C ASN A 51 2.72 22.98 10.63
N GLN A 52 1.57 23.01 11.31
CA GLN A 52 0.55 21.96 11.23
C GLN A 52 -0.66 22.51 10.45
N ILE A 53 -0.63 22.33 9.13
CA ILE A 53 -1.62 22.87 8.19
C ILE A 53 -2.58 21.76 7.74
N ASP A 54 -2.07 20.53 7.59
CA ASP A 54 -2.84 19.37 7.16
C ASP A 54 -3.41 18.64 8.37
N ARG A 55 -4.73 18.44 8.38
CA ARG A 55 -5.42 17.89 9.56
C ARG A 55 -6.48 16.89 9.14
N ILE A 56 -6.45 15.72 9.77
CA ILE A 56 -7.52 14.73 9.63
C ILE A 56 -8.57 15.02 10.71
N CYS A 57 -9.81 15.25 10.28
CA CYS A 57 -10.94 15.45 11.18
C CYS A 57 -11.91 14.27 11.10
N ILE A 58 -12.47 13.90 12.25
CA ILE A 58 -13.48 12.84 12.34
C ILE A 58 -14.67 13.33 13.16
N ASN A 59 -15.87 12.88 12.81
CA ASN A 59 -17.06 13.17 13.62
C ASN A 59 -16.87 12.68 15.06
N LYS A 60 -17.26 13.49 16.03
CA LYS A 60 -17.19 13.24 17.48
C LYS A 60 -17.83 11.90 17.85
N LYS A 61 -18.89 11.46 17.16
CA LYS A 61 -19.50 10.13 17.39
C LYS A 61 -18.54 8.97 17.12
N PHE A 62 -17.62 9.15 16.18
CA PHE A 62 -16.61 8.16 15.80
C PHE A 62 -15.24 8.48 16.42
N ARG A 63 -15.15 9.38 17.42
CA ARG A 63 -13.90 9.67 18.14
C ARG A 63 -13.15 8.40 18.53
N ARG A 64 -13.88 7.44 19.11
CA ARG A 64 -13.33 6.18 19.63
C ARG A 64 -12.84 5.21 18.55
N THR A 65 -13.15 5.46 17.28
CA THR A 65 -12.62 4.64 16.19
C THR A 65 -11.24 5.12 15.76
N MET A 66 -10.87 6.37 16.02
CA MET A 66 -9.53 6.86 15.70
C MET A 66 -8.58 6.42 16.81
N GLU A 67 -7.62 5.55 16.47
CA GLU A 67 -6.63 5.00 17.40
C GLU A 67 -5.36 5.86 17.44
N ASP A 68 -5.01 6.45 16.29
CA ASP A 68 -3.80 7.28 16.14
C ASP A 68 -3.99 8.30 15.01
N GLY A 69 -3.27 9.42 15.08
CA GLY A 69 -3.31 10.50 14.10
C GLY A 69 -2.01 11.28 14.11
N ARG A 70 -1.10 10.95 13.18
CA ARG A 70 0.29 11.44 13.19
C ARG A 70 0.82 11.76 11.80
N THR A 71 1.84 12.59 11.75
CA THR A 71 2.63 12.83 10.54
C THR A 71 3.71 11.76 10.37
N ARG A 72 3.91 11.32 9.12
CA ARG A 72 5.02 10.49 8.65
C ARG A 72 6.08 11.37 7.97
N SER A 73 6.91 12.03 8.77
CA SER A 73 8.04 12.88 8.30
C SER A 73 9.16 12.11 7.59
N GLY A 74 9.28 10.81 7.83
CA GLY A 74 10.22 9.93 7.11
C GLY A 74 9.74 9.46 5.73
N ALA A 75 8.48 9.75 5.35
CA ALA A 75 7.98 9.38 4.03
C ALA A 75 8.49 10.37 2.97
N ASP A 76 9.03 9.83 1.88
CA ASP A 76 9.54 10.63 0.77
C ASP A 76 8.40 11.01 -0.21
N THR A 77 7.81 12.19 0.01
CA THR A 77 6.74 12.76 -0.82
C THR A 77 7.20 13.76 -1.87
N ALA A 78 8.49 14.12 -1.90
CA ALA A 78 9.01 15.19 -2.76
C ALA A 78 8.22 16.51 -2.67
N SER A 79 7.64 16.81 -1.50
CA SER A 79 6.92 18.06 -1.20
C SER A 79 7.41 18.62 0.13
N ASP A 80 7.25 19.93 0.28
CA ASP A 80 7.29 20.67 1.54
C ASP A 80 6.21 20.22 2.55
N HIS A 81 5.21 19.46 2.10
CA HIS A 81 4.24 18.78 2.94
C HIS A 81 4.65 17.33 3.27
N HIS A 82 4.43 16.95 4.52
CA HIS A 82 4.55 15.60 5.02
C HIS A 82 3.20 14.87 5.02
N LEU A 83 3.24 13.55 4.83
CA LEU A 83 2.03 12.73 4.88
C LEU A 83 1.43 12.71 6.29
N VAL A 84 0.14 13.00 6.38
CA VAL A 84 -0.65 12.79 7.61
C VAL A 84 -1.40 11.47 7.49
N VAL A 85 -1.26 10.63 8.52
CA VAL A 85 -1.86 9.29 8.57
C VAL A 85 -2.69 9.17 9.83
N ALA A 86 -3.90 8.62 9.70
CA ALA A 86 -4.73 8.24 10.82
C ALA A 86 -5.01 6.73 10.79
N ASN A 87 -4.91 6.10 11.96
CA ASN A 87 -5.31 4.71 12.16
C ASN A 87 -6.75 4.68 12.66
N LEU A 88 -7.61 3.96 11.95
CA LEU A 88 -9.04 3.86 12.27
C LEU A 88 -9.44 2.39 12.49
N LYS A 89 -10.04 2.10 13.64
CA LYS A 89 -10.69 0.83 13.96
C LYS A 89 -12.19 0.94 13.78
N LEU A 90 -12.66 0.46 12.65
CA LEU A 90 -14.08 0.44 12.30
C LEU A 90 -14.70 -0.92 12.66
N LYS A 91 -15.81 -0.90 13.41
CA LYS A 91 -16.67 -2.08 13.61
C LYS A 91 -17.81 -2.01 12.61
N LEU A 92 -17.58 -2.55 11.40
CA LEU A 92 -18.60 -2.60 10.35
C LEU A 92 -19.40 -3.90 10.43
N LYS A 93 -20.71 -3.83 10.18
CA LYS A 93 -21.55 -5.01 9.96
C LYS A 93 -21.14 -5.65 8.63
N LYS A 94 -20.77 -6.93 8.66
CA LYS A 94 -20.33 -7.64 7.45
C LYS A 94 -21.56 -8.04 6.62
N ASN A 95 -21.72 -7.42 5.46
CA ASN A 95 -22.62 -7.93 4.43
C ASN A 95 -21.82 -8.95 3.60
N TRP A 96 -22.22 -10.21 3.68
CA TRP A 96 -21.58 -11.28 2.92
C TRP A 96 -22.08 -11.20 1.47
N THR A 97 -21.23 -10.70 0.57
CA THR A 97 -21.34 -11.04 -0.85
C THR A 97 -20.41 -12.23 -1.06
N THR A 98 -20.99 -13.40 -1.38
CA THR A 98 -20.23 -14.61 -1.66
C THR A 98 -19.46 -14.43 -2.98
N VAL A 99 -18.33 -13.74 -2.91
CA VAL A 99 -17.34 -13.76 -3.99
C VAL A 99 -16.49 -14.98 -3.75
N GLN A 100 -16.79 -16.04 -4.50
CA GLN A 100 -16.01 -17.27 -4.55
C GLN A 100 -14.60 -16.94 -5.05
N THR A 101 -13.71 -16.62 -4.10
CA THR A 101 -12.32 -16.26 -4.42
C THR A 101 -11.56 -17.57 -4.59
N ALA A 102 -10.99 -17.79 -5.77
CA ALA A 102 -10.14 -18.93 -6.08
C ALA A 102 -8.86 -18.92 -5.22
N LEU A 103 -8.95 -19.40 -3.98
CA LEU A 103 -7.86 -19.34 -3.00
C LEU A 103 -7.32 -20.73 -2.60
N GLN A 104 -7.42 -21.72 -3.49
CA GLN A 104 -7.11 -23.11 -3.13
C GLN A 104 -5.81 -23.67 -3.74
N ARG A 105 -5.28 -23.10 -4.84
CA ARG A 105 -4.13 -23.72 -5.54
C ARG A 105 -2.74 -23.36 -5.00
N PHE A 106 -2.57 -22.20 -4.36
CA PHE A 106 -1.24 -21.73 -3.94
C PHE A 106 -0.73 -22.33 -2.62
N ASN A 107 -1.60 -22.94 -1.80
CA ASN A 107 -1.23 -23.33 -0.44
C ASN A 107 -0.54 -24.70 -0.35
N THR A 108 -0.80 -25.65 -1.25
CA THR A 108 -0.33 -27.03 -1.07
C THR A 108 1.14 -27.19 -1.42
N ALA A 109 1.57 -26.70 -2.60
CA ALA A 109 2.97 -26.78 -3.03
C ALA A 109 3.91 -26.02 -2.08
N PHE A 110 3.51 -24.83 -1.62
CA PHE A 110 4.29 -24.05 -0.66
C PHE A 110 4.44 -24.76 0.68
N LYS A 111 3.36 -25.34 1.21
CA LYS A 111 3.42 -26.11 2.47
C LYS A 111 4.33 -27.33 2.37
N ILE A 112 4.27 -28.05 1.25
CA ILE A 112 5.13 -29.23 1.01
C ILE A 112 6.60 -28.81 0.91
N ALA A 113 6.92 -27.83 0.07
CA ALA A 113 8.29 -27.33 -0.09
C ALA A 113 8.87 -26.80 1.23
N LEU A 114 8.07 -26.07 2.01
CA LEU A 114 8.48 -25.55 3.30
C LEU A 114 8.73 -26.68 4.30
N LYS A 115 7.82 -27.65 4.39
CA LYS A 115 7.97 -28.81 5.28
C LYS A 115 9.24 -29.61 4.96
N ASN A 116 9.52 -29.83 3.67
CA ASN A 116 10.71 -30.57 3.23
C ASN A 116 12.00 -29.85 3.62
N ARG A 117 12.07 -28.52 3.46
CA ARG A 117 13.25 -27.72 3.83
C ARG A 117 13.43 -27.57 5.35
N PHE A 118 12.34 -27.47 6.11
CA PHE A 118 12.41 -27.47 7.58
C PHE A 118 12.82 -28.81 8.15
N GLN A 119 12.47 -29.93 7.49
CA GLN A 119 12.96 -31.25 7.89
C GLN A 119 14.49 -31.33 7.76
N ALA A 120 15.05 -30.86 6.62
CA ALA A 120 16.49 -30.77 6.42
C ALA A 120 17.19 -29.84 7.44
N LEU A 121 16.54 -28.73 7.82
CA LEU A 121 17.04 -27.87 8.89
C LEU A 121 17.00 -28.53 10.26
N GLN A 122 15.94 -29.28 10.60
CA GLN A 122 15.87 -29.99 11.87
C GLN A 122 16.99 -31.02 12.03
N ASP A 123 17.46 -31.61 10.93
CA ASP A 123 18.56 -32.57 10.96
C ASP A 123 19.92 -31.86 11.09
N LEU A 124 20.08 -30.65 10.54
CA LEU A 124 21.25 -29.77 10.77
C LEU A 124 21.29 -29.17 12.19
N LEU A 125 20.13 -28.86 12.78
CA LEU A 125 20.01 -28.31 14.13
C LEU A 125 20.33 -29.32 15.25
N LYS A 126 20.49 -30.60 14.91
CA LYS A 126 20.95 -31.66 15.83
C LYS A 126 22.47 -31.78 15.87
N GLU A 127 23.20 -31.07 15.01
CA GLU A 127 24.66 -31.01 15.08
C GLU A 127 25.07 -30.09 16.25
N GLU A 128 25.84 -30.63 17.18
CA GLU A 128 26.11 -30.11 18.53
C GLU A 128 27.13 -28.95 18.56
N GLY A 129 26.89 -27.90 17.76
CA GLY A 129 27.85 -26.79 17.61
C GLY A 129 27.31 -25.45 17.08
N THR A 130 26.00 -25.28 16.86
CA THR A 130 25.45 -24.02 16.33
C THR A 130 24.89 -23.11 17.42
N THR A 131 25.17 -21.82 17.32
CA THR A 131 24.63 -20.80 18.25
C THR A 131 23.14 -20.54 17.98
N MET A 132 22.41 -20.00 18.97
CA MET A 132 20.99 -19.68 18.81
C MET A 132 20.73 -18.67 17.68
N GLU A 133 21.66 -17.74 17.48
CA GLU A 133 21.66 -16.77 16.39
C GLU A 133 21.79 -17.43 15.01
N ASP A 134 22.67 -18.43 14.88
CA ASP A 134 22.86 -19.20 13.65
C ASP A 134 21.61 -20.02 13.31
N ASN A 135 20.98 -20.59 14.35
CA ASN A 135 19.75 -21.35 14.20
C ASN A 135 18.60 -20.46 13.71
N TRP A 136 18.45 -19.26 14.28
CA TRP A 136 17.47 -18.28 13.83
C TRP A 136 17.74 -17.78 12.40
N LYS A 137 19.00 -17.56 12.05
CA LYS A 137 19.42 -17.19 10.70
C LYS A 137 19.04 -18.28 9.69
N GLY A 138 19.33 -19.55 10.00
CA GLY A 138 18.98 -20.70 9.15
C GLY A 138 17.47 -20.80 8.89
N ILE A 139 16.65 -20.63 9.94
CA ILE A 139 15.18 -20.62 9.83
C ILE A 139 14.70 -19.47 8.92
N LYS A 140 15.23 -18.26 9.13
CA LYS A 140 14.88 -17.09 8.35
C LYS A 140 15.25 -17.26 6.88
N GLU A 141 16.41 -17.82 6.60
CA GLU A 141 16.90 -18.09 5.25
C GLU A 141 16.06 -19.15 4.54
N ALA A 142 15.74 -20.26 5.19
CA ALA A 142 14.91 -21.31 4.60
C ALA A 142 13.49 -20.81 4.29
N LEU A 143 12.87 -20.07 5.21
CA LEU A 143 11.55 -19.46 4.97
C LEU A 143 11.59 -18.48 3.79
N THR A 144 12.59 -17.60 3.76
CA THR A 144 12.73 -16.57 2.72
C THR A 144 13.02 -17.20 1.34
N SER A 145 13.88 -18.21 1.31
CA SER A 145 14.26 -18.95 0.10
C SER A 145 13.08 -19.74 -0.48
N THR A 146 12.33 -20.45 0.38
CA THR A 146 11.12 -21.18 -0.05
C THR A 146 10.03 -20.24 -0.56
N CYS A 147 9.82 -19.11 0.12
CA CYS A 147 8.90 -18.08 -0.35
C CYS A 147 9.29 -17.58 -1.74
N ARG A 148 10.59 -17.32 -1.96
CA ARG A 148 11.10 -16.82 -3.24
C ARG A 148 10.94 -17.84 -4.37
N GLU A 149 11.21 -19.13 -4.10
CA GLU A 149 11.13 -20.20 -5.09
C GLU A 149 9.68 -20.51 -5.49
N VAL A 150 8.78 -20.70 -4.51
CA VAL A 150 7.42 -21.18 -4.77
C VAL A 150 6.45 -20.06 -5.10
N LEU A 151 6.53 -18.93 -4.39
CA LEU A 151 5.62 -17.80 -4.60
C LEU A 151 6.15 -16.81 -5.65
N GLY A 152 7.45 -16.88 -5.96
CA GLY A 152 8.13 -15.90 -6.79
C GLY A 152 8.25 -14.53 -6.09
N LEU A 153 9.05 -13.64 -6.68
CA LEU A 153 9.02 -12.24 -6.29
C LEU A 153 7.75 -11.60 -6.84
N LYS A 154 7.05 -10.84 -6.00
CA LYS A 154 5.93 -10.01 -6.44
C LYS A 154 6.47 -9.04 -7.49
N LYS A 155 6.07 -9.25 -8.75
CA LYS A 155 6.39 -8.31 -9.83
C LYS A 155 5.70 -6.99 -9.51
N HIS A 156 6.49 -5.97 -9.21
CA HIS A 156 5.98 -4.62 -9.14
C HIS A 156 5.65 -4.19 -10.56
N HIS A 157 4.35 -4.18 -10.87
CA HIS A 157 3.86 -3.47 -12.04
C HIS A 157 4.05 -1.98 -11.77
N HIS A 158 5.22 -1.46 -12.12
CA HIS A 158 5.36 -0.03 -12.32
C HIS A 158 4.46 0.36 -13.49
N LYS A 159 4.05 1.64 -13.51
CA LYS A 159 3.25 2.12 -14.65
C LYS A 159 4.10 1.92 -15.90
N GLU A 160 3.54 1.32 -16.94
CA GLU A 160 4.25 0.96 -18.20
C GLU A 160 5.01 2.13 -18.83
N TRP A 161 4.63 3.37 -18.52
CA TRP A 161 5.25 4.57 -19.07
C TRP A 161 6.52 5.02 -18.33
N ILE A 162 6.80 4.53 -17.12
CA ILE A 162 8.00 4.93 -16.35
C ILE A 162 9.14 4.00 -16.73
N SER A 163 10.27 4.57 -17.17
CA SER A 163 11.45 3.80 -17.54
C SER A 163 12.19 3.24 -16.31
N ILE A 164 12.94 2.17 -16.52
CA ILE A 164 13.79 1.56 -15.48
C ILE A 164 14.82 2.58 -14.97
N GLU A 165 15.44 3.35 -15.88
CA GLU A 165 16.39 4.41 -15.55
C GLU A 165 15.76 5.46 -14.61
N THR A 166 14.51 5.86 -14.85
CA THR A 166 13.78 6.77 -13.95
C THR A 166 13.54 6.14 -12.58
N LEU A 167 13.24 4.84 -12.51
CA LEU A 167 13.07 4.12 -11.24
C LEU A 167 14.36 4.08 -10.43
N ASP A 168 15.50 3.84 -11.08
CA ASP A 168 16.81 3.83 -10.42
C ASP A 168 17.15 5.21 -9.86
N LYS A 169 16.89 6.27 -10.61
CA LYS A 169 17.07 7.65 -10.14
C LYS A 169 16.10 8.02 -9.00
N ILE A 170 14.89 7.48 -8.98
CA ILE A 170 13.97 7.61 -7.83
C ILE A 170 14.56 6.93 -6.59
N LYS A 171 15.17 5.74 -6.76
CA LYS A 171 15.85 5.03 -5.66
C LYS A 171 17.05 5.83 -5.14
N GLU A 172 17.87 6.37 -6.03
CA GLU A 172 19.01 7.22 -5.69
C GLU A 172 18.56 8.48 -4.91
N ARG A 173 17.51 9.15 -5.40
CA ARG A 173 16.89 10.30 -4.70
C ARG A 173 16.40 9.92 -3.31
N LYS A 174 15.82 8.73 -3.13
CA LYS A 174 15.42 8.22 -1.79
C LYS A 174 16.62 8.02 -0.87
N ASN A 175 17.72 7.48 -1.37
CA ASN A 175 18.94 7.32 -0.59
C ASN A 175 19.49 8.69 -0.14
N LYS A 176 19.50 9.69 -1.03
CA LYS A 176 19.86 11.07 -0.68
C LYS A 176 18.93 11.65 0.39
N LYS A 177 17.63 11.33 0.36
CA LYS A 177 16.70 11.70 1.43
C LYS A 177 17.03 11.03 2.77
N THR A 178 17.50 9.78 2.76
CA THR A 178 17.96 9.11 3.99
C THR A 178 19.22 9.75 4.57
N ALA A 179 20.13 10.23 3.73
CA ALA A 179 21.31 10.97 4.19
C ALA A 179 20.92 12.27 4.92
N ILE A 180 19.92 13.02 4.42
CA ILE A 180 19.37 14.20 5.11
C ILE A 180 18.83 13.84 6.49
N ASN A 181 18.05 12.75 6.60
CA ASN A 181 17.44 12.34 7.86
C ASN A 181 18.47 11.86 8.89
N ASN A 182 19.61 11.33 8.44
CA ASN A 182 20.69 10.82 9.29
C ASN A 182 21.77 11.88 9.58
N SER A 183 21.70 13.06 8.97
CA SER A 183 22.69 14.14 9.14
C SER A 183 22.68 14.64 10.58
N ARG A 184 23.86 14.73 11.22
CA ARG A 184 23.98 15.15 12.62
C ARG A 184 24.24 16.63 12.76
N THR A 185 24.98 17.21 11.81
CA THR A 185 25.34 18.63 11.84
C THR A 185 24.53 19.45 10.83
N ARG A 186 24.42 20.76 11.08
CA ARG A 186 23.72 21.68 10.17
C ARG A 186 24.39 21.75 8.79
N ALA A 187 25.72 21.71 8.75
CA ALA A 187 26.49 21.77 7.49
C ALA A 187 26.26 20.52 6.64
N GLU A 188 26.36 19.32 7.22
CA GLU A 188 26.03 18.05 6.55
C GLU A 188 24.62 18.06 5.97
N ARG A 189 23.66 18.56 6.75
CA ARG A 189 22.26 18.61 6.33
C ARG A 189 22.06 19.52 5.11
N VAL A 190 22.75 20.67 5.06
CA VAL A 190 22.70 21.60 3.93
C VAL A 190 23.30 20.96 2.67
N GLN A 191 24.44 20.27 2.80
CA GLN A 191 25.08 19.59 1.68
C GLN A 191 24.21 18.44 1.14
N ALA A 192 23.75 17.54 2.01
CA ALA A 192 22.86 16.44 1.63
C ALA A 192 21.55 16.93 1.02
N GLN A 193 21.09 18.11 1.43
CA GLN A 193 19.92 18.75 0.87
C GLN A 193 20.16 19.28 -0.55
N ALA A 194 21.30 19.93 -0.82
CA ALA A 194 21.64 20.36 -2.17
C ALA A 194 21.68 19.18 -3.15
N GLU A 195 22.28 18.06 -2.73
CA GLU A 195 22.33 16.82 -3.52
C GLU A 195 20.95 16.21 -3.79
N TYR A 196 20.07 16.22 -2.78
CA TYR A 196 18.68 15.77 -2.94
C TYR A 196 17.89 16.66 -3.90
N ILE A 197 18.05 17.98 -3.82
CA ILE A 197 17.36 18.93 -4.70
C ILE A 197 17.73 18.67 -6.16
N GLU A 198 19.02 18.48 -6.45
CA GLU A 198 19.46 18.20 -7.82
C GLU A 198 18.97 16.82 -8.30
N ALA A 199 19.04 15.79 -7.45
CA ALA A 199 18.47 14.47 -7.77
C ALA A 199 16.95 14.54 -8.03
N ASN A 200 16.22 15.33 -7.24
CA ASN A 200 14.78 15.54 -7.41
C ASN A 200 14.46 16.26 -8.72
N LYS A 201 15.26 17.26 -9.11
CA LYS A 201 15.14 17.95 -10.39
C LYS A 201 15.35 16.99 -11.56
N GLN A 202 16.36 16.12 -11.48
CA GLN A 202 16.62 15.11 -12.52
C GLN A 202 15.48 14.08 -12.61
N VAL A 203 14.99 13.58 -11.48
CA VAL A 203 13.83 12.68 -11.45
C VAL A 203 12.61 13.33 -12.09
N ASN A 204 12.31 14.59 -11.75
CA ASN A 204 11.19 15.32 -12.34
C ASN A 204 11.37 15.59 -13.84
N LYS A 205 12.61 15.79 -14.31
CA LYS A 205 12.92 15.91 -15.74
C LYS A 205 12.66 14.58 -16.47
N ASN A 206 13.12 13.47 -15.93
CA ASN A 206 12.95 12.16 -16.56
C ASN A 206 11.49 11.70 -16.52
N ILE A 207 10.77 11.93 -15.42
CA ILE A 207 9.33 11.64 -15.35
C ILE A 207 8.57 12.39 -16.45
N ARG A 208 8.92 13.66 -16.71
CA ARG A 208 8.32 14.43 -17.81
C ARG A 208 8.70 13.88 -19.18
N ALA A 209 9.96 13.49 -19.37
CA ALA A 209 10.43 12.88 -20.61
C ALA A 209 9.78 11.51 -20.89
N ASP A 210 9.76 10.62 -19.90
CA ASP A 210 9.08 9.31 -19.95
C ASP A 210 7.60 9.45 -20.29
N LYS A 211 6.91 10.41 -19.65
CA LYS A 211 5.51 10.68 -19.95
C LYS A 211 5.32 11.16 -21.39
N LYS A 212 6.18 12.06 -21.88
CA LYS A 212 6.16 12.55 -23.26
C LYS A 212 6.41 11.40 -24.25
N LYS A 213 7.46 10.61 -24.03
CA LYS A 213 7.82 9.45 -24.83
C LYS A 213 6.67 8.44 -24.92
N CYS A 214 6.05 8.09 -23.80
CA CYS A 214 4.91 7.17 -23.81
C CYS A 214 3.71 7.72 -24.61
N VAL A 215 3.45 9.03 -24.55
CA VAL A 215 2.38 9.64 -25.34
C VAL A 215 2.73 9.62 -26.84
N GLU A 216 3.97 9.93 -27.19
CA GLU A 216 4.48 9.89 -28.58
C GLU A 216 4.44 8.47 -29.16
N GLU A 217 4.91 7.46 -28.43
CA GLU A 217 4.84 6.04 -28.84
C GLU A 217 3.40 5.57 -29.06
N ARG A 218 2.46 6.05 -28.25
CA ARG A 218 1.03 5.77 -28.46
C ARG A 218 0.48 6.46 -29.70
N ALA A 219 0.91 7.69 -29.97
CA ALA A 219 0.51 8.42 -31.18
C ALA A 219 1.04 7.73 -32.45
N THR A 220 2.31 7.33 -32.48
CA THR A 220 2.91 6.62 -33.62
C THR A 220 2.27 5.25 -33.85
N THR A 221 1.97 4.51 -32.78
CA THR A 221 1.23 3.23 -32.88
C THR A 221 -0.15 3.43 -33.49
N LYS A 222 -0.86 4.49 -33.09
CA LYS A 222 -2.17 4.84 -33.63
C LYS A 222 -2.10 5.21 -35.11
N GLU A 223 -1.11 6.01 -35.48
CA GLU A 223 -0.88 6.41 -36.87
C GLU A 223 -0.55 5.21 -37.76
N LYS A 224 0.33 4.30 -37.29
CA LYS A 224 0.65 3.06 -37.98
C LYS A 224 -0.59 2.18 -38.17
N ALA A 225 -1.39 1.98 -37.12
CA ALA A 225 -2.63 1.21 -37.20
C ALA A 225 -3.64 1.82 -38.19
N ALA A 226 -3.70 3.15 -38.29
CA ALA A 226 -4.53 3.83 -39.29
C ALA A 226 -4.02 3.58 -40.72
N ARG A 227 -2.70 3.71 -40.95
CA ARG A 227 -2.07 3.44 -42.25
C ARG A 227 -2.25 2.00 -42.72
N GLU A 228 -2.20 1.04 -41.80
CA GLU A 228 -2.36 -0.40 -42.07
C GLU A 228 -3.83 -0.85 -42.14
N GLY A 229 -4.80 0.06 -41.90
CA GLY A 229 -6.22 -0.29 -41.85
C GLY A 229 -6.62 -1.17 -40.65
N ASN A 230 -5.77 -1.29 -39.63
CA ASN A 230 -6.03 -2.09 -38.43
C ASN A 230 -6.97 -1.36 -37.45
N MET A 231 -8.25 -1.32 -37.80
CA MET A 231 -9.30 -0.62 -37.04
C MET A 231 -9.45 -1.12 -35.59
N LYS A 232 -9.15 -2.40 -35.32
CA LYS A 232 -9.22 -2.98 -33.98
C LYS A 232 -8.16 -2.37 -33.06
N GLN A 233 -6.89 -2.32 -33.49
CA GLN A 233 -5.83 -1.69 -32.72
C GLN A 233 -6.05 -0.19 -32.53
N LEU A 234 -6.58 0.49 -33.55
CA LEU A 234 -6.94 1.91 -33.49
C LEU A 234 -8.01 2.18 -32.41
N HIS A 235 -9.05 1.36 -32.36
CA HIS A 235 -10.13 1.48 -31.39
C HIS A 235 -9.64 1.15 -29.96
N ASP A 236 -8.88 0.08 -29.79
CA ASP A 236 -8.36 -0.34 -28.48
C ASP A 236 -7.40 0.69 -27.87
N THR A 237 -6.50 1.27 -28.68
CA THR A 237 -5.59 2.35 -28.24
C THR A 237 -6.36 3.61 -27.85
N THR A 238 -7.40 3.98 -28.62
CA THR A 238 -8.28 5.12 -28.31
C THR A 238 -9.06 4.90 -27.01
N LYS A 239 -9.58 3.69 -26.79
CA LYS A 239 -10.29 3.31 -25.55
C LYS A 239 -9.37 3.37 -24.31
N LYS A 240 -8.11 2.93 -24.44
CA LYS A 240 -7.10 3.03 -23.38
C LYS A 240 -6.76 4.49 -23.02
N LEU A 241 -6.73 5.40 -24.01
CA LEU A 241 -6.47 6.83 -23.79
C LEU A 241 -7.63 7.55 -23.11
N ALA A 242 -8.87 7.24 -23.51
CA ALA A 242 -10.05 7.89 -22.97
C ALA A 242 -10.36 7.53 -21.50
N GLY A 243 -9.69 6.52 -20.92
CA GLY A 243 -9.91 6.06 -19.55
C GLY A 243 -11.31 5.48 -19.29
N LYS A 244 -12.16 5.36 -20.34
CA LYS A 244 -13.52 4.84 -20.25
C LYS A 244 -13.47 3.32 -20.23
N TYR A 245 -13.38 2.76 -19.02
CA TYR A 245 -13.61 1.34 -18.81
C TYR A 245 -15.12 1.06 -18.86
N SER A 246 -15.68 0.96 -20.07
CA SER A 246 -16.95 0.27 -20.23
C SER A 246 -16.70 -1.21 -20.03
N LYS A 247 -17.27 -1.78 -18.95
CA LYS A 247 -17.34 -3.23 -18.78
C LYS A 247 -18.03 -3.78 -20.03
N PRO A 248 -17.40 -4.67 -20.83
CA PRO A 248 -18.16 -5.32 -21.88
C PRO A 248 -19.32 -6.03 -21.21
N GLU A 249 -20.54 -5.70 -21.65
CA GLU A 249 -21.74 -6.36 -21.18
C GLU A 249 -21.58 -7.85 -21.49
N ARG A 250 -21.58 -8.67 -20.44
CA ARG A 250 -21.34 -10.11 -20.58
C ARG A 250 -22.59 -10.69 -21.22
N LEU A 251 -22.52 -10.98 -22.52
CA LEU A 251 -23.59 -11.69 -23.23
C LEU A 251 -23.87 -13.00 -22.49
N VAL A 252 -25.11 -13.18 -22.06
CA VAL A 252 -25.57 -14.42 -21.44
C VAL A 252 -25.61 -15.47 -22.54
N LYS A 253 -24.84 -16.55 -22.37
CA LYS A 253 -24.75 -17.66 -23.33
C LYS A 253 -25.66 -18.82 -22.92
N ASP A 254 -26.02 -19.71 -23.85
CA ASP A 254 -26.71 -20.98 -23.63
C ASP A 254 -25.78 -22.06 -23.00
N LYS A 255 -26.17 -23.34 -23.00
CA LYS A 255 -25.31 -24.44 -22.50
C LYS A 255 -24.23 -24.87 -23.51
N GLY A 256 -24.36 -24.46 -24.77
CA GLY A 256 -23.43 -24.71 -25.87
C GLY A 256 -22.64 -23.46 -26.28
N ASP A 257 -22.44 -22.52 -25.35
CA ASP A 257 -21.68 -21.28 -25.54
C ASP A 257 -22.21 -20.27 -26.59
N ARG A 258 -23.43 -20.44 -27.09
CA ARG A 258 -24.08 -19.51 -28.04
C ARG A 258 -24.75 -18.34 -27.31
N PRO A 259 -24.56 -17.08 -27.74
CA PRO A 259 -25.17 -15.92 -27.08
C PRO A 259 -26.69 -15.86 -27.28
N PHE A 260 -27.43 -15.48 -26.24
CA PHE A 260 -28.86 -15.18 -26.37
C PHE A 260 -29.06 -13.79 -26.96
N ASN A 261 -29.73 -13.73 -28.12
CA ASN A 261 -30.04 -12.48 -28.81
C ASN A 261 -31.35 -11.83 -28.31
N GLU A 262 -32.13 -12.54 -27.51
CA GLU A 262 -33.48 -12.14 -27.12
C GLU A 262 -33.61 -11.96 -25.59
N ILE A 263 -34.20 -10.83 -25.16
CA ILE A 263 -34.28 -10.41 -23.75
C ILE A 263 -35.06 -11.44 -22.89
N GLN A 264 -36.10 -12.06 -23.44
CA GLN A 264 -36.88 -13.07 -22.72
C GLN A 264 -36.05 -14.32 -22.39
N GLN A 265 -35.19 -14.75 -23.30
CA GLN A 265 -34.34 -15.93 -23.11
C GLN A 265 -33.30 -15.69 -22.00
N GLN A 266 -32.76 -14.46 -21.93
CA GLN A 266 -31.88 -14.06 -20.83
C GLN A 266 -32.61 -14.11 -19.49
N ARG A 267 -33.82 -13.52 -19.38
CA ARG A 267 -34.64 -13.55 -18.15
C ARG A 267 -34.94 -14.97 -17.68
N ASN A 268 -35.32 -15.86 -18.60
CA ASN A 268 -35.61 -17.26 -18.27
C ASN A 268 -34.38 -18.01 -17.74
N ARG A 269 -33.17 -17.67 -18.20
CA ARG A 269 -31.94 -18.22 -17.63
C ARG A 269 -31.67 -17.70 -16.22
N TRP A 270 -31.89 -16.40 -15.97
CA TRP A 270 -31.75 -15.82 -14.64
C TRP A 270 -32.68 -16.50 -13.62
N ILE A 271 -33.95 -16.73 -14.00
CA ILE A 271 -34.93 -17.44 -13.15
C ILE A 271 -34.44 -18.87 -12.82
N LYS A 272 -33.91 -19.61 -13.81
CA LYS A 272 -33.36 -20.96 -13.58
C LYS A 272 -32.11 -20.98 -12.70
N THR A 273 -31.26 -19.96 -12.78
CA THR A 273 -30.08 -19.86 -11.91
C THR A 273 -30.44 -19.50 -10.47
N ASP A 274 -31.44 -18.65 -10.26
CA ASP A 274 -31.93 -18.31 -8.93
C ASP A 274 -32.64 -19.48 -8.26
N SER A 275 -33.43 -20.26 -9.01
CA SER A 275 -34.04 -21.49 -8.47
C SER A 275 -33.00 -22.54 -8.09
N ALA A 276 -31.92 -22.69 -8.88
CA ALA A 276 -30.84 -23.62 -8.56
C ALA A 276 -30.00 -23.15 -7.34
N ALA A 277 -29.82 -21.84 -7.16
CA ALA A 277 -29.18 -21.26 -5.99
C ALA A 277 -29.99 -21.48 -4.71
N ALA A 278 -31.32 -21.36 -4.79
CA ALA A 278 -32.23 -21.66 -3.68
C ALA A 278 -32.18 -23.15 -3.26
N VAL A 279 -32.06 -24.07 -4.23
CA VAL A 279 -31.91 -25.52 -3.97
C VAL A 279 -30.53 -25.86 -3.40
N SER A 280 -29.47 -25.14 -3.80
CA SER A 280 -28.11 -25.35 -3.25
C SER A 280 -27.98 -24.82 -1.80
N ALA A 281 -28.75 -23.78 -1.45
CA ALA A 281 -28.80 -23.23 -0.10
C ALA A 281 -29.48 -24.18 0.91
N SER A 282 -30.47 -24.99 0.49
CA SER A 282 -31.14 -25.96 1.38
C SER A 282 -30.29 -27.21 1.66
N VAL A 283 -29.36 -27.56 0.77
CA VAL A 283 -28.45 -28.73 0.93
C VAL A 283 -27.21 -28.40 1.76
N SER A 284 -26.86 -27.12 1.94
CA SER A 284 -25.62 -26.69 2.60
C SER A 284 -25.81 -26.36 4.09
N LEU A 285 -26.40 -27.28 4.86
CA LEU A 285 -26.34 -27.25 6.33
C LEU A 285 -24.98 -27.80 6.80
N ASN A 286 -24.35 -27.07 7.73
CA ASN A 286 -23.19 -27.44 8.55
C ASN A 286 -21.82 -27.59 7.88
N ILE A 287 -21.06 -26.48 7.78
CA ILE A 287 -19.60 -26.51 8.04
C ILE A 287 -19.18 -25.25 8.83
N HIS A 288 -18.91 -25.45 10.11
CA HIS A 288 -18.26 -24.48 10.99
C HIS A 288 -16.76 -24.44 10.66
N LYS A 289 -16.23 -23.34 10.11
CA LYS A 289 -14.76 -23.18 9.93
C LYS A 289 -14.29 -21.77 10.29
N GLY A 290 -13.41 -21.75 11.29
CA GLY A 290 -12.79 -20.59 11.90
C GLY A 290 -11.86 -19.81 10.98
N LYS A 291 -11.48 -18.65 11.51
CA LYS A 291 -10.69 -17.60 10.88
C LYS A 291 -9.31 -18.11 10.45
N THR A 292 -9.00 -18.06 9.16
CA THR A 292 -7.62 -18.11 8.66
C THR A 292 -7.28 -16.75 8.05
N LYS A 293 -6.53 -15.92 8.80
CA LYS A 293 -5.82 -14.77 8.24
C LYS A 293 -4.59 -15.31 7.51
N VAL A 294 -4.55 -15.16 6.19
CA VAL A 294 -3.38 -15.51 5.38
C VAL A 294 -2.26 -14.50 5.66
N LEU A 295 -1.15 -14.97 6.24
CA LEU A 295 0.12 -14.24 6.32
C LEU A 295 0.65 -14.04 4.90
N LYS A 296 0.70 -12.78 4.45
CA LYS A 296 1.47 -12.36 3.28
C LYS A 296 2.77 -11.76 3.81
N TYR A 297 3.89 -12.43 3.52
CA TYR A 297 5.22 -11.96 3.88
C TYR A 297 5.57 -10.72 3.05
N ASN A 298 5.87 -9.61 3.73
CA ASN A 298 6.46 -8.41 3.16
C ASN A 298 7.97 -8.46 3.49
N THR A 299 8.82 -8.16 2.51
CA THR A 299 10.25 -7.91 2.77
C THR A 299 10.46 -6.41 2.93
N GLU A 300 11.33 -6.06 3.89
CA GLU A 300 11.77 -4.72 4.31
C GLU A 300 10.76 -3.89 5.14
N ASN A 301 10.64 -4.26 6.41
CA ASN A 301 10.35 -3.31 7.48
C ASN A 301 11.50 -3.37 8.50
N THR A 302 12.48 -2.48 8.34
CA THR A 302 13.48 -2.16 9.37
C THR A 302 12.84 -1.34 10.47
N ASN A 303 11.92 -1.94 11.22
CA ASN A 303 11.49 -1.42 12.52
C ASN A 303 11.56 -2.58 13.53
N PRO A 304 12.19 -2.42 14.70
CA PRO A 304 12.16 -3.41 15.76
C PRO A 304 10.70 -3.63 16.21
N ILE A 305 10.31 -4.90 16.35
CA ILE A 305 8.97 -5.32 16.77
C ILE A 305 9.03 -5.50 18.29
N THR A 306 8.29 -4.67 19.03
CA THR A 306 8.00 -4.86 20.46
C THR A 306 6.76 -5.73 20.63
N ILE A 307 6.84 -6.72 21.53
CA ILE A 307 5.70 -7.51 22.04
C ILE A 307 5.84 -7.54 23.57
N ASP A 308 4.76 -7.14 24.26
CA ASP A 308 4.53 -7.21 25.72
C ASP A 308 5.27 -6.24 26.67
N GLY A 309 5.54 -5.01 26.24
CA GLY A 309 5.56 -3.86 27.18
C GLY A 309 6.63 -3.86 28.27
N VAL A 310 7.76 -4.57 28.10
CA VAL A 310 8.95 -4.43 28.96
C VAL A 310 10.16 -4.13 28.07
N THR A 311 10.70 -2.92 28.18
CA THR A 311 12.05 -2.60 27.75
C THR A 311 13.00 -3.12 28.81
N LEU A 312 13.86 -4.08 28.46
CA LEU A 312 15.00 -4.46 29.28
C LEU A 312 16.23 -3.70 28.77
N GLU A 313 16.27 -2.39 29.05
CA GLU A 313 17.49 -1.59 29.04
C GLU A 313 17.41 -0.65 30.24
N ASP A 314 17.60 -1.24 31.42
CA ASP A 314 18.06 -0.57 32.65
C ASP A 314 18.68 -1.68 33.52
N VAL A 315 19.92 -2.06 33.20
CA VAL A 315 20.89 -2.50 34.21
C VAL A 315 22.21 -1.82 33.84
N GLU A 316 22.59 -0.94 34.75
CA GLU A 316 23.84 -0.21 34.88
C GLU A 316 25.08 -1.04 34.53
N SER A 317 26.02 -0.41 33.84
CA SER A 317 27.44 -0.62 34.14
C SER A 317 28.05 0.74 34.47
N PHE A 318 28.39 0.88 35.73
CA PHE A 318 29.18 1.93 36.36
C PHE A 318 30.48 2.21 35.58
N THR A 319 30.60 3.42 35.02
CA THR A 319 31.62 4.49 35.22
C THR A 319 31.61 5.42 34.01
#